data_AF-A0A925W5E1-F1
#
_entry.id   AF-A0A925W5E1-F1
#
_cell.length_a   1.000
_cell.length_b   1.000
_cell.length_c   1.000
_cell.angle_alpha   90.00
_cell.angle_beta   90.00
_cell.angle_gamma   90.00
#
_symmetry.space_group_name_H-M   'P 1'
#
loop_
_entity.id
_entity.type
_entity.pdbx_description
1 polymer ?
#
loop_
_entity_poly.entity_id
_entity_poly.type
_entity_poly.pdbx_seq_one_letter_code
_entity_poly.pdbx_strand_id
1 'polypeptide(L)'
;MAGTRSDPGLVDALVARCAIEPDFFVRDMLTWALTRLPSEITLPRLRAELRSERAQARSQALHTLSKIGDGSAWAAVTRSLLHDADDEVARSAWRAAVVLVPTEERGGLAAELAAELGRGDRSVRLSLSRALLALGDVIEPILRTGLASDDPTVWAHSRATERLLHDPDAVFDPAVALGPERDGGTAC
;
A
#
# COMPACT_ATOMS: atom_id res chain seq x y z
N MET A 1 23.76 27.14 -0.88
CA MET A 1 22.30 27.07 -0.78
C MET A 1 21.95 26.87 0.68
N ALA A 2 21.30 27.85 1.30
CA ALA A 2 20.96 27.81 2.71
C ALA A 2 19.86 26.76 2.92
N GLY A 3 20.21 25.65 3.59
CA GLY A 3 19.21 24.73 4.13
C GLY A 3 18.49 25.44 5.26
N THR A 4 17.28 25.93 5.00
CA THR A 4 16.36 26.38 6.05
C THR A 4 16.21 25.20 7.02
N ARG A 5 16.73 25.35 8.24
CA ARG A 5 16.56 24.33 9.27
C ARG A 5 15.06 24.21 9.50
N SER A 6 14.46 23.09 9.12
CA SER A 6 13.03 22.84 9.31
C SER A 6 12.71 23.05 10.79
N ASP A 7 11.78 23.95 11.09
CA ASP A 7 11.37 24.24 12.46
C ASP A 7 10.54 23.06 13.01
N PRO A 8 11.02 22.35 14.06
CA PRO A 8 10.27 21.26 14.66
C PRO A 8 8.90 21.67 15.21
N GLY A 9 8.71 22.97 15.52
CA GLY A 9 7.43 23.51 15.95
C GLY A 9 6.32 23.43 14.89
N LEU A 10 6.66 23.18 13.62
CA LEU A 10 5.69 23.07 12.53
C LEU A 10 5.08 21.67 12.38
N VAL A 11 5.58 20.65 13.09
CA VAL A 11 5.16 19.26 12.90
C VAL A 11 3.64 19.08 13.00
N ASP A 12 3.01 19.66 14.02
CA ASP A 12 1.59 19.48 14.26
C ASP A 12 0.75 20.18 13.18
N ALA A 13 1.20 21.35 12.71
CA ALA A 13 0.54 22.08 11.63
C ALA A 13 0.67 21.36 10.27
N LEU A 14 1.84 20.78 9.99
CA LEU A 14 2.07 20.00 8.77
C LEU A 14 1.23 18.72 8.76
N VAL A 15 1.19 17.98 9.88
CA VAL A 15 0.37 16.78 10.03
C VAL A 15 -1.12 17.10 9.89
N ALA A 16 -1.59 18.16 10.56
CA ALA A 16 -2.98 18.61 10.43
C ALA A 16 -3.32 19.01 8.98
N ARG A 17 -2.39 19.63 8.25
CA ARG A 17 -2.62 20.00 6.85
C ARG A 17 -2.68 18.77 5.94
N CYS A 18 -1.86 17.74 6.16
CA CYS A 18 -1.92 16.48 5.42
C CYS A 18 -3.32 15.86 5.45
N ALA A 19 -4.03 15.97 6.57
CA ALA A 19 -5.36 15.38 6.76
C ALA A 19 -6.47 16.01 5.89
N ILE A 20 -6.27 17.24 5.37
CA ILE A 20 -7.33 17.99 4.69
C ILE A 20 -6.92 18.63 3.35
N GLU A 21 -5.64 18.69 3.02
CA GLU A 21 -5.14 19.28 1.77
C GLU A 21 -5.67 18.52 0.54
N PRO A 22 -6.49 19.14 -0.33
CA PRO A 22 -7.03 18.46 -1.51
C PRO A 22 -5.99 18.26 -2.62
N ASP A 23 -4.98 19.12 -2.73
CA ASP A 23 -4.00 19.05 -3.82
C ASP A 23 -2.94 17.98 -3.56
N PHE A 24 -2.78 17.05 -4.50
CA PHE A 24 -1.81 15.96 -4.39
C PHE A 24 -0.36 16.46 -4.32
N PHE A 25 0.02 17.43 -5.15
CA PHE A 25 1.38 17.96 -5.17
C PHE A 25 1.70 18.69 -3.87
N VAL A 26 0.72 19.40 -3.30
CA VAL A 26 0.91 20.03 -1.98
C VAL A 26 1.06 18.97 -0.89
N ARG A 27 0.27 17.89 -0.90
CA ARG A 27 0.46 16.76 0.04
C ARG A 27 1.85 16.14 -0.08
N ASP A 28 2.35 15.92 -1.29
CA ASP A 28 3.71 15.43 -1.51
C ASP A 28 4.78 16.38 -0.94
N MET A 29 4.57 17.69 -1.06
CA MET A 29 5.45 18.70 -0.44
C MET A 29 5.36 18.70 1.09
N LEU A 30 4.18 18.48 1.67
CA LEU A 30 4.01 18.32 3.11
C LEU A 30 4.72 17.07 3.62
N THR A 31 4.58 15.93 2.93
CA THR A 31 5.33 14.71 3.22
C THR A 31 6.84 14.96 3.11
N TRP A 32 7.31 15.62 2.05
CA TRP A 32 8.72 15.99 1.93
C TRP A 32 9.18 16.84 3.12
N ALA A 33 8.42 17.87 3.52
CA ALA A 33 8.75 18.69 4.68
C ALA A 33 8.81 17.89 5.98
N LEU A 34 7.86 16.97 6.21
CA LEU A 34 7.82 16.08 7.37
C LEU A 34 9.03 15.14 7.41
N THR A 35 9.49 14.61 6.27
CA THR A 35 10.70 13.75 6.23
C THR A 35 11.99 14.48 6.57
N ARG A 36 11.97 15.82 6.60
CA ARG A 36 13.12 16.67 6.95
C ARG A 36 13.16 17.01 8.45
N LEU A 37 12.12 16.65 9.21
CA LEU A 37 12.05 16.84 10.65
C LEU A 37 12.62 15.62 11.41
N PRO A 38 13.08 15.79 12.66
CA PRO A 38 13.52 14.67 13.49
C PRO A 38 12.43 13.61 13.65
N SER A 39 12.78 12.32 13.54
CA SER A 39 11.83 11.21 13.61
C SER A 39 11.23 11.07 15.01
N GLU A 40 11.98 11.41 16.06
CA GLU A 40 11.54 11.38 17.46
C GLU A 40 10.35 12.31 17.69
N ILE A 41 10.26 13.38 16.90
CA ILE A 41 9.15 14.33 16.94
C ILE A 41 8.06 13.89 15.97
N THR A 42 8.42 13.48 14.75
CA THR A 42 7.45 13.24 13.67
C THR A 42 6.68 11.92 13.83
N LEU A 43 7.36 10.83 14.19
CA LEU A 43 6.76 9.49 14.27
C LEU A 43 5.58 9.40 15.25
N PRO A 44 5.63 9.96 16.47
CA PRO A 44 4.48 9.92 17.37
C PRO A 44 3.21 10.56 16.78
N ARG A 45 3.34 11.66 16.03
CA ARG A 45 2.18 12.34 15.41
C ARG A 45 1.62 11.53 14.26
N LEU A 46 2.48 11.01 13.38
CA LEU A 46 2.04 10.16 12.27
C LEU A 46 1.34 8.89 12.77
N ARG A 47 1.86 8.27 13.84
CA ARG A 47 1.21 7.09 14.46
C ARG A 47 -0.16 7.42 15.04
N ALA A 48 -0.36 8.62 15.57
CA ALA A 48 -1.67 9.05 16.05
C ALA A 48 -2.69 9.16 14.91
N GLU A 49 -2.29 9.73 13.76
CA GLU A 49 -3.16 9.87 12.58
C GLU A 49 -3.61 8.54 11.97
N LEU A 50 -2.91 7.43 12.21
CA LEU A 50 -3.34 6.10 11.77
C LEU A 50 -4.69 5.67 12.38
N ARG A 51 -5.13 6.32 13.46
CA ARG A 51 -6.43 6.09 14.11
C ARG A 51 -7.46 7.15 13.76
N SER A 52 -7.14 8.08 12.87
CA SER A 52 -8.06 9.14 12.44
C SER A 52 -9.28 8.56 11.72
N GLU A 53 -10.45 9.14 11.96
CA GLU A 53 -11.67 8.80 11.22
C GLU A 53 -11.55 9.20 9.73
N ARG A 54 -10.66 10.15 9.41
CA ARG A 54 -10.43 10.63 8.04
C ARG A 54 -9.49 9.69 7.29
N ALA A 55 -9.98 9.08 6.22
CA ALA A 55 -9.18 8.22 5.34
C ALA A 55 -7.93 8.93 4.78
N GLN A 56 -8.06 10.21 4.38
CA GLN A 56 -6.92 10.99 3.90
C GLN A 56 -5.81 11.14 4.96
N ALA A 57 -6.17 11.31 6.23
CA ALA A 57 -5.20 11.42 7.31
C ALA A 57 -4.44 10.10 7.49
N ARG A 58 -5.17 8.97 7.53
CA ARG A 58 -4.57 7.63 7.63
C ARG A 58 -3.64 7.35 6.43
N SER A 59 -4.10 7.58 5.20
CA SER A 59 -3.32 7.30 4.00
C SER A 59 -2.08 8.18 3.86
N GLN A 60 -2.17 9.47 4.21
CA GLN A 60 -1.01 10.38 4.20
C GLN A 60 0.00 10.07 5.31
N ALA A 61 -0.48 9.66 6.49
CA ALA A 61 0.40 9.21 7.56
C ALA A 61 1.18 7.95 7.14
N LEU A 62 0.50 6.94 6.58
CA LEU A 62 1.14 5.74 6.04
C LEU A 62 2.13 6.06 4.92
N HIS A 63 1.74 6.93 3.98
CA HIS A 63 2.63 7.39 2.92
C HIS A 63 3.91 8.03 3.50
N THR A 64 3.76 8.93 4.47
CA THR A 64 4.90 9.62 5.09
C THR A 64 5.78 8.64 5.87
N LEU A 65 5.19 7.70 6.63
CA LEU A 65 5.94 6.63 7.32
C LEU A 65 6.75 5.78 6.34
N SER A 66 6.20 5.45 5.17
CA SER A 66 6.94 4.74 4.12
C SER A 66 8.13 5.52 3.56
N LYS A 67 8.07 6.86 3.57
CA LYS A 67 9.19 7.73 3.13
C LYS A 67 10.25 7.92 4.21
N ILE A 68 9.85 7.88 5.48
CA ILE A 68 10.80 7.91 6.61
C ILE A 68 11.54 6.57 6.70
N GLY A 69 10.84 5.44 6.53
CA GLY A 69 11.46 4.11 6.52
C GLY A 69 11.99 3.63 7.88
N ASP A 70 11.57 4.27 8.97
CA ASP A 70 11.97 3.88 10.33
C ASP A 70 11.17 2.66 10.80
N GLY A 71 11.83 1.49 10.83
CA GLY A 71 11.24 0.20 11.20
C GLY A 71 10.56 0.18 12.58
N SER A 72 10.86 1.11 13.49
CA SER A 72 10.13 1.23 14.76
C SER A 72 8.64 1.52 14.57
N ALA A 73 8.25 2.03 13.39
CA ALA A 73 6.85 2.25 13.02
C ALA A 73 6.10 0.99 12.59
N TRP A 74 6.78 -0.14 12.38
CA TRP A 74 6.17 -1.39 11.90
C TRP A 74 4.96 -1.81 12.73
N ALA A 75 5.10 -1.85 14.06
CA ALA A 75 4.03 -2.25 14.98
C ALA A 75 2.77 -1.35 14.91
N ALA A 76 2.85 -0.17 14.28
CA ALA A 76 1.73 0.72 14.08
C ALA A 76 0.93 0.42 12.79
N VAL A 77 1.51 -0.33 11.84
CA VAL A 77 0.81 -0.77 10.62
C VAL A 77 -0.01 -2.01 10.95
N THR A 78 -1.21 -1.79 11.49
CA THR A 78 -2.09 -2.86 11.96
C THR A 78 -2.79 -3.58 10.80
N ARG A 79 -3.27 -4.80 11.10
CA ARG A 79 -4.15 -5.56 10.22
C ARG A 79 -5.36 -4.76 9.73
N SER A 80 -5.97 -3.94 10.59
CA SER A 80 -7.11 -3.08 10.21
C SER A 80 -6.76 -2.04 9.13
N LEU A 81 -5.49 -1.61 9.04
CA LEU A 81 -5.04 -0.70 8.00
C LEU A 81 -4.74 -1.45 6.69
N LEU A 82 -4.21 -2.68 6.79
CA LEU A 82 -3.96 -3.54 5.62
C LEU A 82 -5.27 -3.94 4.91
N HIS A 83 -6.36 -4.08 5.66
CA HIS A 83 -7.70 -4.39 5.14
C HIS A 83 -8.69 -3.22 5.30
N ASP A 84 -8.20 -1.97 5.36
CA ASP A 84 -9.07 -0.80 5.52
C ASP A 84 -10.14 -0.79 4.42
N ALA A 85 -11.36 -0.34 4.73
CA ALA A 85 -12.44 -0.28 3.74
C ALA A 85 -12.15 0.73 2.62
N ASP A 86 -11.33 1.74 2.91
CA ASP A 86 -10.85 2.70 1.91
C ASP A 86 -9.63 2.15 1.16
N ASP A 87 -9.75 2.03 -0.17
CA ASP A 87 -8.70 1.47 -1.02
C ASP A 87 -7.40 2.27 -1.00
N GLU A 88 -7.44 3.60 -0.85
CA GLU A 88 -6.23 4.42 -0.78
C GLU A 88 -5.52 4.27 0.57
N VAL A 89 -6.26 4.02 1.65
CA VAL A 89 -5.67 3.65 2.95
C VAL A 89 -5.00 2.28 2.85
N ALA A 90 -5.71 1.26 2.35
CA ALA A 90 -5.17 -0.09 2.19
C ALA A 90 -3.90 -0.09 1.31
N ARG A 91 -3.95 0.55 0.14
CA ARG A 91 -2.79 0.72 -0.75
C ARG A 91 -1.61 1.42 -0.09
N SER A 92 -1.88 2.45 0.72
CA SER A 92 -0.83 3.16 1.47
C SER A 92 -0.26 2.28 2.58
N ALA A 93 -1.10 1.46 3.22
CA ALA A 93 -0.69 0.52 4.25
C ALA A 93 0.21 -0.57 3.66
N TRP A 94 -0.14 -1.15 2.51
CA TRP A 94 0.70 -2.16 1.84
C TRP A 94 2.07 -1.59 1.47
N ARG A 95 2.11 -0.38 0.88
CA ARG A 95 3.37 0.29 0.55
C ARG A 95 4.23 0.60 1.79
N ALA A 96 3.62 1.02 2.89
CA ALA A 96 4.34 1.25 4.14
C ALA A 96 4.82 -0.07 4.76
N ALA A 97 3.96 -1.08 4.78
CA ALA A 97 4.23 -2.37 5.38
C ALA A 97 5.46 -3.04 4.79
N VAL A 98 5.54 -3.12 3.45
CA VAL A 98 6.65 -3.80 2.76
C VAL A 98 7.99 -3.07 2.92
N VAL A 99 7.96 -1.77 3.24
CA VAL A 99 9.16 -0.99 3.56
C VAL A 99 9.59 -1.20 5.00
N LEU A 100 8.64 -1.31 5.93
CA LEU A 100 8.90 -1.29 7.38
C LEU A 100 9.05 -2.69 8.00
N VAL A 101 8.56 -3.73 7.33
CA VAL A 101 8.49 -5.09 7.86
C VAL A 101 9.88 -5.67 8.19
N PRO A 102 10.10 -6.17 9.42
CA PRO A 102 11.27 -6.97 9.76
C PRO A 102 11.35 -8.24 8.91
N THR A 103 12.56 -8.76 8.68
CA THR A 103 12.76 -9.89 7.75
C THR A 103 11.98 -11.14 8.18
N GLU A 104 11.94 -11.39 9.49
CA GLU A 104 11.24 -12.50 10.14
C GLU A 104 9.71 -12.42 10.04
N GLU A 105 9.14 -11.22 9.83
CA GLU A 105 7.69 -11.02 9.74
C GLU A 105 7.18 -10.98 8.29
N ARG A 106 8.07 -11.01 7.29
CA ARG A 106 7.70 -10.94 5.86
C ARG A 106 6.72 -12.01 5.43
N GLY A 107 6.86 -13.24 5.92
CA GLY A 107 5.93 -14.33 5.61
C GLY A 107 4.52 -14.08 6.16
N GLY A 108 4.42 -13.53 7.37
CA GLY A 108 3.15 -13.14 7.98
C GLY A 108 2.48 -12.00 7.22
N LEU A 109 3.25 -10.96 6.87
CA LEU A 109 2.73 -9.87 6.04
C LEU A 109 2.27 -10.36 4.66
N ALA A 110 3.03 -11.26 4.02
CA ALA A 110 2.65 -11.82 2.74
C ALA A 110 1.29 -12.55 2.83
N ALA A 111 1.03 -13.29 3.92
CA ALA A 111 -0.25 -13.94 4.15
C ALA A 111 -1.41 -12.95 4.35
N GLU A 112 -1.20 -11.84 5.06
CA GLU A 112 -2.22 -10.79 5.20
C GLU A 112 -2.50 -10.09 3.86
N LEU A 113 -1.45 -9.78 3.07
CA LEU A 113 -1.63 -9.20 1.73
C LEU A 113 -2.31 -10.18 0.76
N ALA A 114 -2.08 -11.49 0.90
CA ALA A 114 -2.74 -12.52 0.11
C ALA A 114 -4.27 -12.48 0.22
N ALA A 115 -4.78 -12.13 1.41
CA ALA A 115 -6.22 -12.04 1.64
C ALA A 115 -6.89 -10.90 0.83
N GLU A 116 -6.10 -9.94 0.33
CA GLU A 116 -6.58 -8.83 -0.51
C GLU A 116 -6.53 -9.16 -2.01
N LEU A 117 -6.08 -10.36 -2.41
CA LEU A 117 -6.06 -10.76 -3.81
C LEU A 117 -7.47 -10.73 -4.40
N GLY A 118 -7.67 -9.86 -5.40
CA GLY A 118 -8.92 -9.74 -6.15
C GLY A 118 -9.67 -8.46 -5.80
N ARG A 119 -9.27 -7.80 -4.71
CA ARG A 119 -9.82 -6.52 -4.27
C ARG A 119 -9.69 -5.42 -5.31
N GLY A 120 -10.76 -4.64 -5.44
CA GLY A 120 -10.78 -3.38 -6.16
C GLY A 120 -10.54 -3.51 -7.65
N ASP A 121 -10.24 -2.37 -8.27
CA ASP A 121 -10.00 -2.26 -9.71
C ASP A 121 -8.56 -2.65 -10.09
N ARG A 122 -8.23 -2.47 -11.38
CA ARG A 122 -6.88 -2.73 -11.90
C ARG A 122 -5.77 -1.96 -11.16
N SER A 123 -6.03 -0.72 -10.74
CA SER A 123 -5.04 0.13 -10.04
C SER A 123 -4.78 -0.39 -8.62
N VAL A 124 -5.83 -0.80 -7.91
CA VAL A 124 -5.73 -1.42 -6.58
C VAL A 124 -4.98 -2.75 -6.67
N ARG A 125 -5.36 -3.61 -7.61
CA ARG A 125 -4.70 -4.91 -7.84
C ARG A 125 -3.22 -4.76 -8.19
N LEU A 126 -2.87 -3.83 -9.09
CA LEU A 126 -1.47 -3.54 -9.42
C LEU A 126 -0.68 -3.06 -8.20
N SER A 127 -1.29 -2.24 -7.33
CA SER A 127 -0.64 -1.79 -6.10
C SER A 127 -0.38 -2.94 -5.14
N LEU A 128 -1.33 -3.87 -4.97
CA LEU A 128 -1.13 -5.07 -4.15
C LEU A 128 -0.04 -5.98 -4.74
N SER A 129 -0.08 -6.20 -6.05
CA SER A 129 0.92 -6.99 -6.76
C SER A 129 2.34 -6.47 -6.52
N ARG A 130 2.54 -5.15 -6.65
CA ARG A 130 3.83 -4.51 -6.36
C ARG A 130 4.27 -4.65 -4.90
N ALA A 131 3.33 -4.57 -3.96
CA ALA A 131 3.62 -4.79 -2.56
C ALA A 131 4.06 -6.24 -2.30
N LEU A 132 3.34 -7.23 -2.84
CA LEU A 132 3.74 -8.64 -2.76
C LEU A 132 5.13 -8.85 -3.34
N LEU A 133 5.40 -8.35 -4.55
CA LEU A 133 6.72 -8.48 -5.19
C LEU A 133 7.87 -7.88 -4.36
N ALA A 134 7.61 -6.80 -3.62
CA ALA A 134 8.60 -6.18 -2.74
C ALA A 134 9.00 -7.07 -1.54
N LEU A 135 8.21 -8.10 -1.21
CA LEU A 135 8.54 -9.08 -0.17
C LEU A 135 9.51 -10.17 -0.66
N GLY A 136 9.73 -10.28 -1.98
CA GLY A 136 10.58 -11.29 -2.59
C GLY A 136 9.98 -12.69 -2.59
N ASP A 137 10.82 -13.72 -2.64
CA ASP A 137 10.44 -15.12 -2.89
C ASP A 137 9.45 -15.72 -1.89
N VAL A 138 9.26 -15.09 -0.72
CA VAL A 138 8.27 -15.51 0.28
C VAL A 138 6.84 -15.53 -0.24
N ILE A 139 6.56 -14.88 -1.38
CA ILE A 139 5.22 -14.84 -1.99
C ILE A 139 4.89 -16.05 -2.88
N GLU A 140 5.87 -16.86 -3.28
CA GLU A 140 5.62 -17.98 -4.21
C GLU A 140 4.53 -18.95 -3.71
N PRO A 141 4.49 -19.37 -2.42
CA PRO A 141 3.43 -20.26 -1.93
C PRO A 141 2.04 -19.60 -1.95
N ILE A 142 1.98 -18.29 -1.78
CA ILE A 142 0.75 -17.50 -1.81
C ILE A 142 0.21 -17.43 -3.24
N LEU A 143 1.07 -17.14 -4.22
CA LEU A 143 0.66 -17.11 -5.62
C LEU A 143 0.18 -18.49 -6.07
N ARG A 144 0.86 -19.57 -5.66
CA ARG A 144 0.42 -20.94 -5.94
C ARG A 144 -0.97 -21.24 -5.38
N THR A 145 -1.26 -20.79 -4.15
CA THR A 145 -2.59 -20.93 -3.54
C THR A 145 -3.63 -20.13 -4.32
N GLY A 146 -3.33 -18.88 -4.68
CA GLY A 146 -4.23 -18.03 -5.46
C GLY A 146 -4.53 -18.58 -6.85
N LEU A 147 -3.55 -19.21 -7.51
CA LEU A 147 -3.70 -19.90 -8.79
C LEU A 147 -4.49 -21.21 -8.70
N ALA A 148 -4.74 -21.71 -7.49
CA ALA A 148 -5.62 -22.85 -7.23
C ALA A 148 -7.00 -22.42 -6.71
N SER A 149 -7.27 -21.11 -6.64
CA SER A 149 -8.55 -20.58 -6.15
C SER A 149 -9.67 -20.82 -7.17
N ASP A 150 -10.85 -21.21 -6.66
CA ASP A 150 -12.09 -21.26 -7.44
C ASP A 150 -12.68 -19.86 -7.69
N ASP A 151 -12.22 -18.83 -6.96
CA ASP A 151 -12.61 -17.46 -7.23
C ASP A 151 -11.84 -16.96 -8.47
N PRO A 152 -12.55 -16.68 -9.58
CA PRO A 152 -11.91 -16.29 -10.82
C PRO A 152 -11.14 -14.97 -10.67
N THR A 153 -11.58 -14.06 -9.80
CA THR A 153 -10.90 -12.76 -9.58
C THR A 153 -9.60 -12.92 -8.82
N VAL A 154 -9.56 -13.79 -7.80
CA VAL A 154 -8.35 -14.16 -7.05
C VAL A 154 -7.37 -14.86 -7.98
N TRP A 155 -7.84 -15.83 -8.75
CA TRP A 155 -7.03 -16.57 -9.71
C TRP A 155 -6.39 -15.64 -10.74
N ALA A 156 -7.20 -14.75 -11.34
CA ALA A 156 -6.76 -13.82 -12.36
C ALA A 156 -5.72 -12.81 -11.86
N HIS A 157 -5.94 -12.28 -10.66
CA HIS A 157 -4.97 -11.40 -10.03
C HIS A 157 -3.67 -12.14 -9.72
N SER A 158 -3.75 -13.33 -9.13
CA SER A 158 -2.57 -14.16 -8.83
C SER A 158 -1.75 -14.48 -10.07
N ARG A 159 -2.43 -14.79 -11.18
CA ARG A 159 -1.80 -15.01 -12.49
C ARG A 159 -1.11 -13.76 -13.04
N ALA A 160 -1.73 -12.59 -12.90
CA ALA A 160 -1.10 -11.34 -13.31
C ALA A 160 0.12 -10.99 -12.45
N THR A 161 0.07 -11.25 -11.13
CA THR A 161 1.20 -11.07 -10.21
C THR A 161 2.34 -12.04 -10.50
N GLU A 162 2.03 -13.32 -10.76
CA GLU A 162 3.03 -14.33 -11.15
C GLU A 162 3.77 -13.93 -12.42
N ARG A 163 3.07 -13.37 -13.41
CA ARG A 163 3.72 -12.84 -14.62
C ARG A 163 4.71 -11.72 -14.31
N LEU A 164 4.33 -10.76 -13.45
CA LEU A 164 5.23 -9.69 -13.03
C LEU A 164 6.43 -10.19 -12.23
N LEU A 165 6.29 -11.28 -11.47
CA LEU A 165 7.39 -11.90 -10.73
C LEU A 165 8.46 -12.45 -11.68
N HIS A 166 8.04 -13.07 -12.79
CA HIS A 166 8.95 -13.64 -13.79
C HIS A 166 9.46 -12.62 -14.81
N ASP A 167 8.65 -11.61 -15.12
CA ASP A 167 8.97 -10.54 -16.06
C ASP A 167 8.53 -9.18 -15.48
N PRO A 168 9.44 -8.45 -14.81
CA PRO A 168 9.13 -7.15 -14.21
C PRO A 168 8.66 -6.08 -15.20
N ASP A 169 8.97 -6.23 -16.50
CA ASP A 169 8.57 -5.30 -17.57
C ASP A 169 7.21 -5.67 -18.18
N ALA A 170 6.61 -6.80 -17.77
CA ALA A 170 5.32 -7.23 -18.28
C ALA A 170 4.20 -6.23 -17.96
N VAL A 171 3.26 -6.08 -18.90
CA VAL A 171 2.05 -5.29 -18.66
C VAL A 171 1.17 -6.03 -17.65
N PHE A 172 0.82 -5.34 -16.55
CA PHE A 172 -0.15 -5.88 -15.61
C PHE A 172 -1.56 -5.89 -16.22
N ASP A 173 -2.07 -7.07 -16.50
CA ASP A 173 -3.41 -7.28 -17.05
C ASP A 173 -4.10 -8.48 -16.39
N PRO A 174 -5.00 -8.25 -15.41
CA PRO A 174 -5.79 -9.31 -14.80
C PRO A 174 -6.96 -9.76 -15.68
N ALA A 175 -7.40 -8.99 -16.67
CA ALA A 175 -8.55 -9.34 -17.52
C ALA A 175 -8.18 -10.41 -18.55
N VAL A 176 -6.96 -10.37 -19.08
CA VAL A 176 -6.44 -11.42 -19.99
C VAL A 176 -6.45 -12.80 -19.32
N ALA A 177 -6.36 -12.85 -18.00
CA ALA A 177 -6.42 -14.11 -17.26
C ALA A 177 -7.84 -14.70 -17.26
N LEU A 178 -8.88 -13.87 -17.09
CA LEU A 178 -10.29 -14.31 -17.02
C LEU A 178 -10.86 -14.83 -18.34
N GLY A 179 -10.16 -14.64 -19.46
CA GLY A 179 -10.73 -14.82 -20.79
C GLY A 179 -11.77 -13.74 -21.12
N PRO A 180 -12.16 -13.55 -22.39
CA PRO A 180 -13.20 -12.59 -22.72
C PRO A 180 -14.50 -12.99 -22.01
N GLU A 181 -15.15 -12.03 -21.34
CA GLU A 181 -16.51 -12.20 -20.84
C GLU A 181 -17.36 -12.70 -22.02
N ARG A 182 -17.98 -13.87 -21.84
CA ARG A 182 -18.96 -14.36 -22.80
C ARG A 182 -20.14 -13.40 -22.75
N ASP A 183 -20.12 -12.44 -23.66
CA ASP A 183 -21.24 -11.56 -23.93
C ASP A 183 -22.45 -12.47 -24.19
N GLY A 184 -23.39 -12.45 -23.24
CA GLY A 184 -24.60 -13.24 -23.25
C GLY A 184 -25.53 -12.69 -24.32
N GLY A 185 -25.19 -12.96 -25.58
CA GLY A 185 -26.04 -12.70 -26.72
C GLY A 185 -27.29 -13.55 -26.63
N THR A 186 -28.35 -12.97 -26.07
CA THR A 186 -29.71 -13.43 -26.30
C THR A 186 -30.01 -13.27 -27.78
N ALA A 187 -30.00 -14.38 -28.52
CA ALA A 187 -30.51 -14.45 -29.88
C ALA A 187 -31.47 -15.64 -30.02
N CYS A 188 -32.69 -15.29 -30.43
CA CYS A 188 -33.89 -16.07 -30.76
C CYS A 188 -34.71 -16.64 -29.60
#